data_AF-A0A9E2UKX9-F1
#
_entry.id   AF-A0A9E2UKX9-F1
#
_cell.length_a   1.000
_cell.length_b   1.000
_cell.length_c   1.000
_cell.angle_alpha   90.00
_cell.angle_beta   90.00
_cell.angle_gamma   90.00
#
_symmetry.space_group_name_H-M   'P 1'
#
loop_
_entity.id
_entity.type
_entity.pdbx_description
1 polymer ?
#
loop_
_entity_poly.entity_id
_entity_poly.type
_entity_poly.pdbx_seq_one_letter_code
_entity_poly.pdbx_strand_id
1 'polypeptide(L)'
;MTDAVETRADPGLRTVVVASAAGTAFEWYDFFVFGSLATVIARHYFADAGETVAYILALLTFGLGFIVRPLGALVFGWFGDRTGRKTTFLVTITLMGVATVAIGLLPDYGQIGLAAPILLLVMRVLQGFALGGEYGGAAIYVAEHSPPEKRGLL
;
A
#
# COMPACT_ATOMS: atom_id res chain seq x y z
N MET A 1 18.64 23.96 -33.38
CA MET A 1 18.51 22.78 -32.51
C MET A 1 18.15 23.31 -31.13
N THR A 2 16.86 23.61 -30.95
CA THR A 2 16.31 24.18 -29.70
C THR A 2 15.40 23.12 -29.10
N ASP A 3 15.84 22.56 -27.97
CA ASP A 3 15.10 21.59 -27.18
C ASP A 3 13.75 22.18 -26.77
N ALA A 4 12.68 21.57 -27.28
CA ALA A 4 11.35 21.73 -26.73
C ALA A 4 11.34 21.03 -25.37
N VAL A 5 11.62 21.80 -24.31
CA VAL A 5 11.29 21.39 -22.95
C VAL A 5 9.77 21.31 -22.90
N GLU A 6 9.25 20.10 -23.05
CA GLU A 6 7.85 19.76 -22.87
C GLU A 6 7.44 20.15 -21.44
N THR A 7 6.85 21.34 -21.27
CA THR A 7 6.24 21.76 -20.02
C THR A 7 5.08 20.80 -19.73
N ARG A 8 5.36 19.75 -18.96
CA ARG A 8 4.32 18.87 -18.42
C ARG A 8 3.32 19.75 -17.67
N ALA A 9 2.11 19.89 -18.22
CA ALA A 9 1.03 20.63 -17.59
C ALA A 9 0.81 20.06 -16.18
N ASP A 10 0.82 20.93 -15.18
CA ASP A 10 0.59 20.52 -13.79
C ASP A 10 -0.80 19.89 -13.70
N PRO A 11 -0.97 18.71 -13.07
CA PRO A 11 -2.28 18.09 -12.96
C PRO A 11 -3.23 19.04 -12.24
N GLY A 12 -4.41 19.31 -12.83
CA GLY A 12 -5.41 20.13 -12.15
C GLY A 12 -5.79 19.54 -10.79
N LEU A 13 -6.14 20.40 -9.82
CA LEU A 13 -6.48 20.02 -8.45
C LEU A 13 -7.48 18.85 -8.38
N ARG A 14 -8.46 18.82 -9.30
CA ARG A 14 -9.43 17.71 -9.40
C ARG A 14 -8.75 16.36 -9.65
N THR A 15 -7.76 16.31 -10.53
CA THR A 15 -6.99 15.10 -10.83
C THR A 15 -6.18 14.66 -9.62
N VAL A 16 -5.58 15.62 -8.90
CA VAL A 16 -4.84 15.37 -7.66
C VAL A 16 -5.73 14.75 -6.58
N VAL A 17 -6.88 15.36 -6.31
CA VAL A 17 -7.85 14.88 -5.32
C VAL A 17 -8.37 13.48 -5.69
N VAL A 18 -8.75 13.26 -6.95
CA VAL A 18 -9.25 11.95 -7.40
C VAL A 18 -8.18 10.86 -7.30
N ALA A 19 -6.93 11.18 -7.66
CA ALA A 19 -5.83 10.22 -7.54
C ALA A 19 -5.58 9.86 -6.07
N SER A 20 -5.46 10.86 -5.19
CA SER A 20 -5.28 10.65 -3.75
C SER A 20 -6.43 9.84 -3.13
N ALA A 21 -7.68 10.17 -3.47
CA ALA A 21 -8.85 9.44 -2.98
C ALA A 21 -8.88 7.98 -3.48
N ALA A 22 -8.49 7.73 -4.73
CA ALA A 22 -8.41 6.38 -5.27
C ALA A 22 -7.35 5.53 -4.55
N GLY A 23 -6.19 6.12 -4.24
CA GLY A 23 -5.15 5.49 -3.44
C GLY A 23 -5.65 5.02 -2.07
N THR A 24 -6.25 5.94 -1.32
CA THR A 24 -6.88 5.66 -0.03
C THR A 24 -7.99 4.60 -0.15
N ALA A 25 -8.78 4.61 -1.21
CA ALA A 25 -9.80 3.59 -1.44
C ALA A 25 -9.18 2.19 -1.67
N PHE A 26 -8.07 2.11 -2.42
CA PHE A 26 -7.34 0.86 -2.61
C PHE A 26 -6.74 0.32 -1.31
N GLU A 27 -6.21 1.20 -0.45
CA GLU A 27 -5.74 0.82 0.89
C GLU A 27 -6.85 0.14 1.69
N TRP A 28 -8.01 0.81 1.81
CA TRP A 28 -9.14 0.26 2.56
C TRP A 28 -9.69 -1.02 1.95
N TYR A 29 -9.68 -1.12 0.62
CA TYR A 29 -10.08 -2.33 -0.07
C TYR A 29 -9.17 -3.52 0.28
N ASP A 30 -7.84 -3.37 0.18
CA ASP A 30 -6.90 -4.44 0.50
C ASP A 30 -7.02 -4.90 1.97
N PHE A 31 -7.18 -3.94 2.88
CA PHE A 31 -7.39 -4.21 4.29
C PHE A 31 -8.67 -4.97 4.57
N PHE A 32 -9.77 -4.57 3.94
CA PHE A 32 -11.05 -5.23 4.12
C PHE A 32 -11.02 -6.64 3.54
N VAL A 33 -10.41 -6.83 2.38
CA VAL A 33 -10.25 -8.15 1.75
C VAL A 33 -9.43 -9.07 2.65
N PHE A 34 -8.27 -8.63 3.16
CA PHE A 34 -7.47 -9.49 4.02
C PHE A 34 -8.18 -9.82 5.34
N GLY A 35 -8.77 -8.82 5.99
CA GLY A 35 -9.49 -9.02 7.25
C GLY A 35 -10.70 -9.95 7.10
N SER A 36 -11.50 -9.76 6.05
CA SER A 36 -12.68 -10.59 5.77
C SER A 36 -12.31 -12.03 5.37
N LEU A 37 -11.16 -12.22 4.73
CA LEU A 37 -10.66 -13.53 4.32
C LEU A 37 -9.69 -14.15 5.34
N ALA A 38 -9.54 -13.60 6.55
CA ALA A 38 -8.57 -14.08 7.54
C ALA A 38 -8.71 -15.59 7.85
N THR A 39 -9.95 -16.11 7.90
CA THR A 39 -10.22 -17.54 8.11
C THR A 39 -9.80 -18.41 6.90
N VAL A 40 -9.98 -17.89 5.68
CA VAL A 40 -9.55 -18.55 4.44
C VAL A 40 -8.03 -18.55 4.37
N ILE A 41 -7.39 -17.40 4.64
CA ILE A 41 -5.94 -17.25 4.66
C ILE A 41 -5.30 -18.19 5.69
N ALA A 42 -5.88 -18.28 6.90
CA ALA A 42 -5.43 -19.21 7.93
C ALA A 42 -5.38 -20.66 7.40
N ARG A 43 -6.45 -21.10 6.73
CA ARG A 43 -6.55 -22.47 6.19
C ARG A 43 -5.59 -22.73 5.03
N HIS A 44 -5.36 -21.76 4.15
CA HIS A 44 -4.53 -21.97 2.96
C HIS A 44 -3.03 -21.77 3.20
N TYR A 45 -2.64 -20.87 4.12
CA TYR A 45 -1.24 -20.48 4.30
C TYR A 45 -0.62 -21.01 5.61
N PHE A 46 -1.43 -21.35 6.61
CA PHE A 46 -0.96 -21.78 7.93
C PHE A 46 -1.52 -23.14 8.35
N ALA A 47 -1.86 -24.00 7.38
CA ALA A 47 -2.59 -25.26 7.58
C ALA A 47 -1.97 -26.22 8.63
N ASP A 48 -0.64 -26.25 8.74
CA ASP A 48 0.10 -27.19 9.61
C ASP A 48 0.17 -26.74 11.09
N ALA A 49 -0.26 -25.51 11.41
CA ALA A 49 -0.16 -24.95 12.76
C ALA A 49 -1.32 -25.36 13.70
N GLY A 50 -2.40 -25.95 13.16
CA GLY A 50 -3.67 -26.17 13.86
C GLY A 50 -4.59 -24.95 13.82
N GLU A 51 -5.91 -25.15 13.84
CA GLU A 51 -6.91 -24.14 13.47
C GLU A 51 -6.79 -22.82 14.25
N THR A 52 -6.67 -22.87 15.58
CA THR A 52 -6.53 -21.68 16.42
C THR A 52 -5.23 -20.93 16.13
N VAL A 53 -4.11 -21.63 16.03
CA VAL A 53 -2.80 -21.01 15.80
C VAL A 53 -2.73 -20.45 14.39
N ALA A 54 -3.25 -21.15 13.40
CA ALA A 54 -3.34 -20.68 12.02
C ALA A 54 -4.10 -19.36 11.91
N TYR A 55 -5.23 -19.24 12.61
CA TYR A 55 -6.00 -18.00 12.65
C TYR A 55 -5.24 -16.87 13.34
N ILE A 56 -4.58 -17.15 14.48
CA ILE A 56 -3.71 -16.17 15.15
C ILE A 56 -2.59 -15.71 14.22
N LEU A 57 -1.94 -16.62 13.51
CA LEU A 57 -0.87 -16.29 12.56
C LEU A 57 -1.38 -15.45 11.38
N ALA A 58 -2.58 -15.70 10.88
CA ALA A 58 -3.21 -14.86 9.87
C ALA A 58 -3.47 -13.44 10.42
N LEU A 59 -3.98 -13.30 11.65
CA LEU A 59 -4.17 -12.01 12.29
C LEU A 59 -2.85 -11.29 12.59
N LEU A 60 -1.81 -12.01 13.00
CA LEU A 60 -0.46 -11.45 13.19
C LEU A 60 0.13 -10.97 11.86
N THR A 61 -0.08 -11.73 10.78
CA THR A 61 0.32 -11.34 9.42
C THR A 61 -0.42 -10.08 8.97
N PHE A 62 -1.70 -9.95 9.29
CA PHE A 62 -2.46 -8.72 9.08
C PHE A 62 -1.87 -7.54 9.87
N GLY A 63 -1.65 -7.76 11.17
CA GLY A 63 -1.09 -6.75 12.08
C GLY A 63 0.33 -6.30 11.71
N LEU A 64 1.15 -7.21 11.18
CA LEU A 64 2.52 -6.90 10.75
C LEU A 64 2.56 -5.83 9.67
N GLY A 65 1.57 -5.81 8.76
CA GLY A 65 1.44 -4.76 7.77
C GLY A 65 1.33 -3.36 8.40
N PHE A 66 0.66 -3.23 9.55
CA PHE A 66 0.55 -1.96 10.27
C PHE A 66 1.85 -1.58 10.99
N ILE A 67 2.56 -2.55 11.56
CA ILE A 67 3.82 -2.34 12.28
C ILE A 67 4.89 -1.76 11.36
N VAL A 68 4.87 -2.13 10.07
CA VAL A 68 5.88 -1.67 9.10
C VAL A 68 5.58 -0.26 8.56
N ARG A 69 4.34 0.23 8.69
CA ARG A 69 3.95 1.56 8.16
C ARG A 69 4.82 2.73 8.63
N PRO A 70 5.18 2.87 9.92
CA PRO A 70 6.07 3.95 10.35
C PRO A 70 7.42 3.92 9.62
N LEU A 71 7.96 2.73 9.32
CA LEU A 71 9.21 2.60 8.54
C LEU A 71 9.01 3.07 7.10
N GLY A 72 7.89 2.68 6.49
CA GLY A 72 7.48 3.18 5.18
C GLY A 72 7.34 4.70 5.14
N ALA A 73 6.70 5.28 6.15
CA ALA A 73 6.50 6.72 6.28
C ALA A 73 7.82 7.49 6.34
N LEU A 74 8.80 6.97 7.08
CA LEU A 74 10.14 7.57 7.16
C LEU A 74 10.85 7.53 5.80
N VAL A 75 10.87 6.37 5.13
CA VAL A 75 11.59 6.19 3.87
C VAL A 75 10.94 6.98 2.73
N PHE A 76 9.63 6.80 2.53
CA PHE A 76 8.91 7.46 1.45
C PHE A 76 8.64 8.94 1.74
N GLY A 77 8.59 9.35 3.01
CA GLY A 77 8.59 10.76 3.40
C GLY A 77 9.87 11.45 2.93
N TRP A 78 11.03 10.91 3.31
CA TRP A 78 12.33 11.41 2.86
C TRP A 78 12.49 11.35 1.33
N PHE A 79 12.06 10.26 0.69
CA PHE A 79 12.11 10.12 -0.76
C PHE A 79 11.21 11.15 -1.47
N GLY A 80 10.03 11.44 -0.90
CA GLY A 80 9.10 12.48 -1.39
C GLY A 80 9.67 13.88 -1.31
N ASP A 81 10.38 14.20 -0.23
CA ASP A 81 11.05 15.51 -0.09
C ASP A 81 12.17 15.71 -1.11
N ARG A 82 12.81 14.62 -1.58
CA ARG A 82 13.93 14.68 -2.53
C ARG A 82 13.52 14.56 -3.99
N THR A 83 12.55 13.71 -4.31
CA THR A 83 12.19 13.35 -5.70
C THR A 83 10.83 13.87 -6.15
N GLY A 84 10.07 14.47 -5.21
CA GLY A 84 8.75 15.03 -5.45
C GLY A 84 7.62 14.10 -5.03
N ARG A 85 6.56 14.69 -4.45
CA ARG A 85 5.41 13.99 -3.86
C ARG A 85 4.65 13.11 -4.86
N LYS A 86 4.46 13.59 -6.10
CA LYS A 86 3.78 12.84 -7.17
C LYS A 86 4.49 11.52 -7.50
N THR A 87 5.82 11.56 -7.61
CA THR A 87 6.62 10.37 -7.95
C THR A 87 6.53 9.34 -6.84
N THR A 88 6.71 9.76 -5.59
CA THR A 88 6.57 8.89 -4.42
C THR A 88 5.21 8.24 -4.36
N PHE A 89 4.13 9.01 -4.55
CA PHE A 89 2.76 8.51 -4.55
C PHE A 89 2.54 7.41 -5.61
N LEU A 90 3.02 7.62 -6.83
CA LEU A 90 2.91 6.62 -7.90
C LEU A 90 3.70 5.35 -7.59
N VAL A 91 4.90 5.50 -7.00
CA VAL A 91 5.73 4.35 -6.58
C VAL A 91 5.02 3.54 -5.50
N THR A 92 4.47 4.19 -4.47
CA THR A 92 3.80 3.49 -3.36
C THR A 92 2.53 2.77 -3.82
N ILE A 93 1.69 3.42 -4.63
CA ILE A 93 0.49 2.77 -5.20
C ILE A 93 0.86 1.60 -6.08
N THR A 94 1.88 1.74 -6.93
CA THR A 94 2.29 0.66 -7.83
C THR A 94 2.85 -0.52 -7.04
N LEU A 95 3.70 -0.27 -6.05
CA LEU A 95 4.26 -1.30 -5.16
C LEU A 95 3.14 -2.05 -4.43
N MET A 96 2.17 -1.32 -3.87
CA MET A 96 1.01 -1.92 -3.22
C MET A 96 0.20 -2.79 -4.20
N GLY A 97 -0.17 -2.25 -5.36
CA GLY A 97 -0.98 -2.96 -6.35
C GLY A 97 -0.31 -4.24 -6.86
N VAL A 98 0.99 -4.18 -7.16
CA VAL A 98 1.78 -5.36 -7.55
C VAL A 98 1.78 -6.41 -6.43
N ALA A 99 1.97 -5.99 -5.17
CA ALA A 99 1.95 -6.91 -4.04
C ALA A 99 0.56 -7.53 -3.81
N THR A 100 -0.53 -6.77 -3.97
CA THR A 100 -1.90 -7.30 -3.86
C THR A 100 -2.18 -8.35 -4.94
N VAL A 101 -1.79 -8.07 -6.20
CA VAL A 101 -1.93 -9.06 -7.29
C VAL A 101 -1.07 -10.29 -7.01
N ALA A 102 0.17 -10.10 -6.55
CA ALA A 102 1.06 -11.20 -6.22
C ALA A 102 0.48 -12.10 -5.12
N ILE A 103 -0.14 -11.54 -4.07
CA ILE A 103 -0.84 -12.32 -3.03
C ILE A 103 -1.95 -13.19 -3.65
N GLY A 104 -2.73 -12.65 -4.59
CA GLY A 104 -3.77 -13.41 -5.27
C GLY A 104 -3.25 -14.56 -6.14
N LEU A 105 -1.98 -14.51 -6.54
CA LEU A 105 -1.31 -15.53 -7.35
C LEU A 105 -0.43 -16.49 -6.53
N LEU A 106 -0.32 -16.28 -5.22
CA LEU A 106 0.51 -17.13 -4.37
C LEU A 106 -0.07 -18.56 -4.31
N PRO A 107 0.78 -19.59 -4.48
CA PRO A 107 0.37 -20.96 -4.24
C PRO A 107 0.16 -21.23 -2.75
N ASP A 108 -0.66 -22.23 -2.44
CA ASP A 108 -1.02 -22.55 -1.07
C ASP A 108 0.05 -23.37 -0.33
N TYR A 109 -0.15 -23.57 0.97
CA TYR A 109 0.73 -24.40 1.80
C TYR A 109 0.83 -25.83 1.28
N GLY A 110 -0.23 -26.38 0.68
CA GLY A 110 -0.21 -27.72 0.09
C GLY A 110 0.75 -27.83 -1.10
N GLN A 111 0.94 -26.76 -1.85
CA GLN A 111 1.79 -26.73 -3.05
C GLN A 111 3.27 -26.44 -2.74
N ILE A 112 3.56 -25.51 -1.84
CA ILE A 112 4.95 -25.04 -1.60
C ILE A 112 5.37 -25.06 -0.12
N GLY A 113 4.54 -25.61 0.78
CA GLY A 113 4.84 -25.74 2.20
C GLY A 113 5.06 -24.39 2.88
N LEU A 114 6.06 -24.33 3.76
CA LEU A 114 6.41 -23.12 4.54
C LEU A 114 6.77 -21.90 3.68
N ALA A 115 7.09 -22.08 2.39
CA ALA A 115 7.33 -20.93 1.51
C ALA A 115 6.05 -20.10 1.29
N ALA A 116 4.85 -20.70 1.33
CA ALA A 116 3.58 -19.98 1.15
C ALA A 116 3.36 -18.89 2.22
N PRO A 117 3.37 -19.19 3.53
CA PRO A 117 3.20 -18.17 4.56
C PRO A 117 4.36 -17.15 4.59
N ILE A 118 5.58 -17.57 4.25
CA ILE A 118 6.72 -16.64 4.16
C ILE A 118 6.51 -15.62 3.04
N LEU A 119 6.12 -16.07 1.84
CA LEU A 119 5.84 -15.16 0.72
C LEU A 119 4.67 -14.23 1.03
N LEU A 120 3.61 -14.75 1.66
CA LEU A 120 2.48 -13.94 2.11
C LEU A 120 2.94 -12.85 3.09
N LEU A 121 3.78 -13.19 4.07
CA LEU A 121 4.37 -12.25 5.01
C LEU A 121 5.21 -11.18 4.30
N VAL A 122 6.07 -11.58 3.35
CA VAL A 122 6.87 -10.63 2.56
C VAL A 122 5.98 -9.66 1.80
N MET A 123 4.94 -10.15 1.11
CA MET A 123 4.01 -9.29 0.40
C MET A 123 3.30 -8.32 1.36
N ARG A 124 2.91 -8.78 2.55
CA ARG A 124 2.27 -7.94 3.57
C ARG A 124 3.19 -6.87 4.12
N VAL A 125 4.46 -7.20 4.31
CA VAL A 125 5.49 -6.21 4.70
C VAL A 125 5.67 -5.17 3.60
N LEU A 126 5.74 -5.59 2.32
CA LEU A 126 5.85 -4.66 1.19
C LEU A 126 4.65 -3.73 1.07
N GLN A 127 3.42 -4.24 1.25
CA GLN A 127 2.20 -3.43 1.26
C GLN A 127 2.21 -2.44 2.42
N GLY A 128 2.48 -2.91 3.65
CA GLY A 128 2.57 -2.06 4.84
C GLY A 128 3.63 -0.96 4.69
N PHE A 129 4.78 -1.31 4.12
CA PHE A 129 5.86 -0.37 3.81
C PHE A 129 5.43 0.68 2.78
N ALA A 130 4.80 0.27 1.67
CA ALA A 130 4.29 1.19 0.66
C ALA A 130 3.27 2.20 1.26
N LEU A 131 2.33 1.68 2.03
CA LEU A 131 1.24 2.45 2.64
C LEU A 131 1.73 3.51 3.63
N GLY A 132 2.86 3.26 4.30
CA GLY A 132 3.45 4.22 5.23
C GLY A 132 3.71 5.60 4.61
N GLY A 133 4.14 5.62 3.34
CA GLY A 133 4.42 6.85 2.60
C GLY A 133 3.22 7.50 1.93
N GLU A 134 2.19 6.71 1.64
CA GLU A 134 1.10 7.10 0.75
C GLU A 134 0.15 8.09 1.42
N TYR A 135 -0.40 7.75 2.58
CA TYR A 135 -1.44 8.55 3.24
C TYR A 135 -0.95 9.96 3.60
N GLY A 136 0.24 10.07 4.21
CA GLY A 136 0.85 11.36 4.53
C GLY A 136 1.26 12.15 3.29
N GLY A 137 1.80 11.48 2.27
CA GLY A 137 2.17 12.10 1.01
C GLY A 137 0.97 12.66 0.25
N ALA A 138 -0.13 11.90 0.19
CA ALA A 138 -1.37 12.29 -0.49
C ALA A 138 -2.04 13.48 0.18
N ALA A 139 -2.13 13.48 1.52
CA ALA A 139 -2.71 14.59 2.28
C ALA A 139 -1.91 15.89 2.09
N ILE A 140 -0.58 15.81 2.16
CA ILE A 140 0.31 16.96 1.91
C ILE A 140 0.17 17.43 0.46
N TYR A 141 0.18 16.51 -0.50
CA TYR A 141 0.09 16.85 -1.92
C TYR A 141 -1.24 17.55 -2.27
N VAL A 142 -2.36 17.11 -1.70
CA VAL A 142 -3.65 17.81 -1.83
C VAL A 142 -3.61 19.19 -1.17
N ALA A 143 -3.04 19.29 0.03
CA ALA A 143 -2.94 20.57 0.76
C ALA A 143 -2.04 21.60 0.05
N GLU A 144 -0.97 21.15 -0.61
CA GLU A 144 -0.05 21.97 -1.43
C GLU A 144 -0.73 22.53 -2.68
N HIS A 145 -1.66 21.78 -3.28
CA HIS A 145 -2.38 22.19 -4.49
C HIS A 145 -3.72 22.88 -4.20
N SER A 146 -4.13 22.94 -2.92
CA SER A 146 -5.41 23.54 -2.52
C SER A 146 -5.25 25.00 -2.06
N PRO A 147 -6.22 25.89 -2.38
CA PRO A 147 -6.26 27.23 -1.83
C PRO A 147 -6.25 27.20 -0.29
N PRO A 148 -5.59 28.18 0.39
CA PRO A 148 -5.40 28.14 1.85
C PRO A 148 -6.70 27.92 2.64
N GLU A 149 -7.80 28.54 2.21
CA GLU A 149 -9.11 28.50 2.85
C GLU A 149 -9.87 27.18 2.62
N LYS A 150 -9.41 26.31 1.70
CA LYS A 150 -10.11 25.09 1.27
C LYS A 150 -9.37 23.78 1.56
N ARG A 151 -8.23 23.84 2.25
CA ARG A 151 -7.35 22.68 2.52
C ARG A 151 -8.00 21.53 3.32
N GLY A 152 -9.10 21.79 4.04
CA GLY A 152 -9.85 20.78 4.80
C GLY A 152 -11.21 20.40 4.20
N LEU A 153 -11.59 20.97 3.05
CA LEU A 153 -12.84 20.67 2.36
C LEU A 153 -12.68 19.62 1.24
N LEU A 154 -11.44 19.28 0.88
CA LEU A 154 -11.03 18.41 -0.23
C LEU A 154 -9.97 17.42 0.26
#